data_AF-A0A7J7KQA1-F1
#
_entry.id   AF-A0A7J7KQA1-F1
#
_cell.length_a   1.000
_cell.length_b   1.000
_cell.length_c   1.000
_cell.angle_alpha   90.00
_cell.angle_beta   90.00
_cell.angle_gamma   90.00
#
_symmetry.space_group_name_H-M   'P 1'
#
loop_
_entity.id
_entity.type
_entity.pdbx_description
1 polymer ?
#
loop_
_entity_poly.entity_id
_entity_poly.type
_entity_poly.pdbx_seq_one_letter_code
_entity_poly.pdbx_strand_id
1 'polypeptide(L)'
;MSMLQNFVRLSFCSNSALYLRPASRALSTSCVVQKSTIDDIVQHDGSVLQNKHVTSVETVRVNEPMSIKTISGIPEEHISKRHVRIYMPARSAAQSGTNQTHKWKLEFDTRERWENHLMGWASTSVF
;
A
#
# COMPACT_ATOMS: atom_id res chain seq x y z
N MET A 1 -40.43 57.13 -27.23
CA MET A 1 -40.55 55.66 -27.06
C MET A 1 -39.56 55.22 -25.99
N SER A 2 -40.06 55.19 -24.77
CA SER A 2 -39.42 54.66 -23.56
C SER A 2 -39.52 53.13 -23.53
N MET A 3 -38.45 52.45 -23.11
CA MET A 3 -38.38 51.49 -21.99
C MET A 3 -37.13 50.59 -22.15
N LEU A 4 -36.12 50.79 -21.30
CA LEU A 4 -35.72 49.88 -20.19
C LEU A 4 -35.09 48.57 -20.70
N GLN A 5 -33.75 48.49 -20.75
CA GLN A 5 -32.89 47.91 -19.70
C GLN A 5 -33.44 46.61 -19.09
N ASN A 6 -32.77 45.49 -19.38
CA ASN A 6 -32.77 44.31 -18.53
C ASN A 6 -31.33 43.86 -18.25
N PHE A 7 -30.86 44.30 -17.09
CA PHE A 7 -29.75 43.73 -16.33
C PHE A 7 -30.11 42.31 -15.90
N VAL A 8 -29.24 41.34 -16.15
CA VAL A 8 -29.19 40.12 -15.34
C VAL A 8 -27.87 40.15 -14.58
N ARG A 9 -27.92 40.81 -13.42
CA ARG A 9 -26.89 40.78 -12.39
C ARG A 9 -27.19 39.56 -11.51
N LEU A 10 -26.52 38.43 -11.73
CA LEU A 10 -26.47 37.37 -10.72
C LEU A 10 -25.43 37.75 -9.67
N SER A 11 -25.88 38.58 -8.73
CA SER A 11 -25.32 38.67 -7.39
C SER A 11 -26.06 37.64 -6.54
N PHE A 12 -25.39 36.57 -6.11
CA PHE A 12 -25.85 35.81 -4.96
C PHE A 12 -24.72 35.65 -3.94
N CYS A 13 -24.83 36.52 -2.94
CA CYS A 13 -24.44 36.47 -1.55
C CYS A 13 -23.63 35.26 -1.06
N SER A 14 -22.45 35.59 -0.52
CA SER A 14 -21.99 35.03 0.75
C SER A 14 -23.15 34.96 1.75
N ASN A 15 -23.51 33.77 2.18
CA ASN A 15 -24.39 33.56 3.33
C ASN A 15 -23.82 32.45 4.21
N SER A 16 -22.91 32.89 5.08
CA SER A 16 -22.87 32.45 6.47
C SER A 16 -24.28 32.53 7.06
N ALA A 17 -24.99 31.40 7.12
CA ALA A 17 -26.24 31.27 7.84
C ALA A 17 -26.12 30.09 8.81
N LEU A 18 -26.11 30.45 10.10
CA LEU A 18 -26.17 29.60 11.27
C LEU A 18 -27.34 28.62 11.13
N TYR A 19 -27.05 27.35 10.89
CA TYR A 19 -28.03 26.29 11.12
C TYR A 19 -27.81 25.74 12.53
N LEU A 20 -28.61 26.23 13.48
CA LEU A 20 -28.78 25.59 14.78
C LEU A 20 -29.23 24.15 14.54
N ARG A 21 -28.37 23.17 14.83
CA ARG A 21 -28.74 21.76 14.85
C ARG A 21 -29.53 21.48 16.14
N PRO A 22 -30.69 20.80 16.04
CA PRO A 22 -31.46 20.41 17.21
C PRO A 22 -30.66 19.40 18.05
N ALA A 23 -30.71 19.59 19.36
CA ALA A 23 -30.13 18.72 20.36
C ALA A 23 -30.85 17.35 20.40
N SER A 24 -30.08 16.33 20.76
CA SER A 24 -30.49 15.11 21.45
C SER A 24 -31.16 14.00 20.62
N ARG A 25 -30.33 13.01 20.26
CA ARG A 25 -30.52 11.60 20.67
C ARG A 25 -29.21 10.84 20.44
N ALA A 26 -28.47 10.66 21.53
CA ALA A 26 -27.27 9.85 21.60
C ALA A 26 -27.64 8.39 21.84
N LEU A 27 -27.14 7.49 21.00
CA LEU A 27 -26.87 6.09 21.33
C LEU A 27 -25.53 5.74 20.68
N SER A 28 -24.44 6.09 21.37
CA SER A 28 -23.09 5.65 21.01
C SER A 28 -22.73 4.48 21.91
N THR A 29 -22.81 3.26 21.41
CA THR A 29 -22.19 2.09 22.05
C THR A 29 -20.73 2.03 21.60
N SER A 30 -19.85 2.71 22.32
CA SER A 30 -18.42 2.41 22.28
C SER A 30 -17.84 2.65 23.67
N CYS A 31 -17.63 1.57 24.41
CA CYS A 31 -16.89 1.59 25.65
C CYS A 31 -15.44 2.00 25.37
N VAL A 32 -15.08 3.20 25.82
CA VAL A 32 -13.67 3.62 25.90
C VAL A 32 -13.13 3.07 27.21
N VAL A 33 -12.29 2.04 27.13
CA VAL A 33 -11.56 1.52 28.29
C VAL A 33 -10.48 2.53 28.66
N GLN A 34 -10.63 3.16 29.83
CA GLN A 34 -9.62 4.02 30.43
C GLN A 34 -8.43 3.15 30.87
N LYS A 35 -7.25 3.38 30.29
CA LYS A 35 -6.00 2.77 30.72
C LYS A 35 -5.49 3.52 31.97
N SER A 36 -5.95 3.14 33.16
CA SER A 36 -5.43 3.77 34.39
C SER A 36 -5.32 2.86 35.60
N THR A 37 -5.27 1.53 35.46
CA THR A 37 -5.08 0.64 36.63
C THR A 37 -4.40 -0.68 36.26
N ILE A 38 -3.40 -0.66 35.38
CA ILE A 38 -2.60 -1.87 35.06
C ILE A 38 -1.13 -1.72 35.49
N ASP A 39 -0.69 -0.51 35.87
CA ASP A 39 0.72 -0.27 36.22
C ASP A 39 1.05 -0.53 37.71
N ASP A 40 0.05 -0.84 38.56
CA ASP A 40 0.25 -1.01 40.02
C ASP A 40 0.22 -2.48 40.50
N ILE A 41 0.12 -3.48 39.61
CA ILE A 41 0.03 -4.91 39.99
C ILE A 41 1.38 -5.65 39.90
N VAL A 42 2.46 -5.00 39.45
CA VAL A 42 3.75 -5.68 39.18
C VAL A 42 4.71 -5.69 40.39
N GLN A 43 4.23 -5.47 41.62
CA GLN A 43 5.11 -5.37 42.80
C GLN A 43 4.99 -6.46 43.86
N HIS A 44 4.27 -7.56 43.62
CA HIS A 44 4.33 -8.68 44.55
C HIS A 44 4.54 -10.04 43.87
N ASP A 45 5.63 -10.67 44.32
CA ASP A 45 5.89 -12.10 44.41
C ASP A 45 6.47 -12.83 43.20
N GLY A 46 7.66 -13.39 43.41
CA GLY A 46 8.20 -14.48 42.58
C GLY A 46 9.71 -14.45 42.43
N SER A 47 10.43 -15.07 43.37
CA SER A 47 11.79 -15.56 43.15
C SER A 47 11.77 -16.65 42.07
N VAL A 48 11.84 -16.25 40.80
CA VAL A 48 12.02 -17.17 39.69
C VAL A 48 13.51 -17.24 39.36
N LEU A 49 14.08 -18.41 39.60
CA LEU A 49 15.44 -18.81 39.26
C LEU A 49 15.83 -18.33 37.85
N GLN A 50 16.85 -17.49 37.77
CA GLN A 50 17.51 -17.17 36.51
C GLN A 50 18.25 -18.40 35.98
N ASN A 51 17.56 -19.23 35.21
CA ASN A 51 18.21 -20.09 34.23
C ASN A 51 17.83 -19.61 32.83
N LYS A 52 18.22 -18.37 32.51
CA LYS A 52 18.30 -17.93 31.12
C LYS A 52 19.55 -18.57 30.53
N HIS A 53 19.44 -19.79 30.02
CA HIS A 53 20.41 -20.30 29.06
C HIS A 53 20.29 -19.47 27.78
N VAL A 54 20.92 -18.30 27.79
CA VAL A 54 21.11 -17.50 26.58
C VAL A 54 22.16 -18.25 25.78
N THR A 55 21.71 -19.13 24.89
CA THR A 55 22.55 -19.59 23.78
C THR A 55 22.92 -18.32 23.02
N SER A 56 24.14 -17.83 23.22
CA SER A 56 24.67 -16.69 22.49
C SER A 56 24.60 -17.01 21.01
N VAL A 57 23.63 -16.43 20.31
CA VAL A 57 23.53 -16.56 18.86
C VAL A 57 24.72 -15.80 18.30
N GLU A 58 25.74 -16.54 17.88
CA GLU A 58 26.91 -15.97 17.22
C GLU A 58 26.45 -15.37 15.88
N THR A 59 26.53 -14.06 15.77
CA THR A 59 26.15 -13.33 14.55
C THR A 59 27.40 -13.02 13.75
N VAL A 60 27.50 -13.60 12.55
CA VAL A 60 28.59 -13.33 11.61
C VAL A 60 28.25 -12.10 10.80
N ARG A 61 29.10 -11.07 10.87
CA ARG A 61 28.97 -9.85 10.05
C ARG A 61 29.73 -10.03 8.75
N VAL A 62 29.02 -10.05 7.63
CA VAL A 62 29.58 -10.09 6.28
C VAL A 62 29.42 -8.72 5.64
N ASN A 63 30.51 -8.10 5.22
CA ASN A 63 30.53 -6.74 4.65
C ASN A 63 30.55 -6.73 3.11
N GLU A 64 30.44 -7.91 2.48
CA GLU A 64 30.48 -8.07 1.02
C GLU A 64 29.07 -8.05 0.41
N PRO A 65 28.93 -7.56 -0.84
CA PRO A 65 27.64 -7.60 -1.53
C PRO A 65 27.21 -9.05 -1.76
N MET A 66 26.05 -9.42 -1.22
CA MET A 66 25.52 -10.76 -1.37
C MET A 66 25.05 -11.01 -2.80
N SER A 67 25.64 -11.99 -3.48
CA SER A 67 25.20 -12.43 -4.81
C SER A 67 24.44 -13.76 -4.71
N ILE A 68 23.17 -13.76 -5.14
CA ILE A 68 22.28 -14.94 -5.11
C ILE A 68 22.20 -15.63 -6.48
N LYS A 69 22.86 -15.07 -7.50
CA LYS A 69 22.79 -15.51 -8.91
C LYS A 69 23.04 -17.01 -9.06
N THR A 70 24.12 -17.52 -8.47
CA THR A 70 24.54 -18.93 -8.55
C THR A 70 23.57 -19.91 -7.91
N ILE A 71 22.86 -19.49 -6.86
CA ILE A 71 22.01 -20.39 -6.06
C ILE A 71 20.59 -20.48 -6.65
N SER A 72 20.17 -19.46 -7.41
CA SER A 72 18.80 -19.33 -7.92
C SER A 72 18.42 -20.35 -9.00
N GLY A 73 19.37 -21.05 -9.62
CA GLY A 73 19.11 -22.01 -10.70
C GLY A 73 18.61 -21.39 -12.01
N ILE A 74 18.66 -20.06 -12.14
CA ILE A 74 18.26 -19.33 -13.35
C ILE A 74 19.42 -19.42 -14.36
N PRO A 75 19.17 -19.73 -15.65
CA PRO A 75 20.22 -19.75 -16.66
C PRO A 75 20.85 -18.36 -16.82
N GLU A 76 22.17 -18.33 -17.05
CA GLU A 76 22.95 -17.09 -17.13
C GLU A 76 22.42 -16.11 -18.19
N GLU A 77 21.88 -16.65 -19.29
CA GLU A 77 21.25 -15.88 -20.35
C GLU A 77 20.18 -14.91 -19.81
N HIS A 78 19.37 -15.33 -18.85
CA HIS A 78 18.27 -14.53 -18.33
C HIS A 78 18.71 -13.52 -17.28
N ILE A 79 19.84 -13.77 -16.61
CA ILE A 79 20.40 -12.88 -15.59
C ILE A 79 21.05 -11.66 -16.26
N SER A 80 21.68 -11.86 -17.41
CA SER A 80 22.43 -10.82 -18.11
C SER A 80 21.60 -10.09 -19.18
N LYS A 81 20.76 -10.80 -19.95
CA LYS A 81 20.07 -10.19 -21.11
C LYS A 81 18.77 -9.48 -20.74
N ARG A 82 18.10 -9.87 -19.64
CA ARG A 82 16.80 -9.31 -19.27
C ARG A 82 16.99 -8.13 -18.33
N HIS A 83 16.36 -6.99 -18.65
CA HIS A 83 16.29 -5.87 -17.74
C HIS A 83 14.99 -5.93 -16.93
N VAL A 84 15.06 -5.30 -15.76
CA VAL A 84 13.95 -5.23 -14.82
C VAL A 84 13.52 -3.78 -14.68
N ARG A 85 12.22 -3.53 -14.82
CA ARG A 85 11.61 -2.24 -14.56
C ARG A 85 10.94 -2.27 -13.19
N ILE A 86 11.42 -1.42 -12.29
CA ILE A 86 10.84 -1.21 -10.96
C ILE A 86 10.03 0.08 -10.99
N TYR A 87 8.73 -0.01 -10.79
CA TYR A 87 7.86 1.16 -10.86
C TYR A 87 6.60 1.03 -10.00
N MET A 88 6.00 2.15 -9.64
CA MET A 88 4.64 2.19 -9.11
C MET A 88 3.66 2.33 -10.28
N PRO A 89 2.68 1.43 -10.44
CA PRO A 89 1.79 1.46 -11.59
C PRO A 89 0.87 2.68 -11.55
N ALA A 90 0.65 3.27 -12.72
CA ALA A 90 -0.32 4.34 -12.89
C ALA A 90 -1.76 3.82 -12.71
N ARG A 91 -2.67 4.73 -12.34
CA ARG A 91 -4.11 4.41 -12.27
C ARG A 91 -4.65 4.07 -13.66
N SER A 92 -5.48 3.03 -13.76
CA SER A 92 -6.20 2.73 -15.00
C SER A 92 -7.16 3.88 -15.35
N ALA A 93 -7.05 4.43 -16.56
CA ALA A 93 -7.81 5.62 -16.95
C ALA A 93 -9.34 5.41 -16.90
N ALA A 94 -9.81 4.20 -17.19
CA ALA A 94 -11.23 3.87 -17.20
C ALA A 94 -11.85 3.72 -15.81
N GLN A 95 -11.04 3.49 -14.77
CA GLN A 95 -11.53 3.22 -13.40
C GLN A 95 -11.14 4.36 -12.45
N SER A 96 -12.07 4.73 -11.56
CA SER A 96 -11.81 5.74 -10.52
C SER A 96 -11.02 5.21 -9.32
N GLY A 97 -10.95 3.89 -9.13
CA GLY A 97 -10.27 3.27 -7.98
C GLY A 97 -8.75 3.42 -8.00
N THR A 98 -8.16 3.73 -6.84
CA THR A 98 -6.71 4.01 -6.70
C THR A 98 -5.92 2.88 -6.02
N ASN A 99 -6.60 1.85 -5.53
CA ASN A 99 -6.01 0.79 -4.69
C ASN A 99 -4.81 0.05 -5.31
N GLN A 100 -4.72 0.00 -6.64
CA GLN A 100 -3.64 -0.71 -7.34
C GLN A 100 -2.33 0.10 -7.46
N THR A 101 -2.34 1.40 -7.13
CA THR A 101 -1.19 2.30 -7.35
C THR A 101 -0.19 2.36 -6.20
N HIS A 102 -0.56 1.86 -5.01
CA HIS A 102 0.23 2.02 -3.79
C HIS A 102 1.36 0.99 -3.60
N LYS A 103 1.50 0.02 -4.53
CA LYS A 103 2.48 -1.06 -4.43
C LYS A 103 3.52 -0.95 -5.53
N TRP A 104 4.79 -1.10 -5.19
CA TRP A 104 5.86 -1.27 -6.17
C TRP A 104 5.69 -2.58 -6.92
N LYS A 105 5.84 -2.51 -8.25
CA LYS A 105 5.84 -3.66 -9.13
C LYS A 105 7.19 -3.81 -9.78
N LEU A 106 7.54 -5.07 -10.00
CA LEU A 106 8.72 -5.49 -10.72
C LEU A 106 8.26 -6.22 -11.97
N GLU A 107 8.63 -5.72 -13.13
CA GLU A 107 8.28 -6.31 -14.41
C GLU A 107 9.52 -6.49 -15.28
N PHE A 108 9.53 -7.57 -16.06
CA PHE A 108 10.56 -7.83 -17.06
C PHE A 108 10.11 -7.32 -18.43
N ASP A 109 11.08 -7.09 -19.31
CA ASP A 109 10.80 -6.72 -20.70
C ASP A 109 9.99 -7.80 -21.44
N THR A 110 9.07 -7.36 -22.31
CA THR A 110 8.23 -8.26 -23.09
C THR A 110 9.04 -8.87 -24.25
N ARG A 111 9.05 -10.21 -24.34
CA ARG A 111 9.64 -10.96 -25.45
C ARG A 111 8.68 -11.12 -26.62
N GLU A 112 9.20 -11.65 -27.72
CA GLU A 112 8.40 -12.06 -28.87
C GLU A 112 7.32 -13.07 -28.46
N ARG A 113 6.13 -12.88 -29.04
CA ARG A 113 5.02 -13.83 -28.97
C ARG A 113 4.71 -14.25 -30.38
N TRP A 114 4.55 -15.54 -30.61
CA TRP A 114 4.19 -16.08 -31.92
C TRP A 114 2.82 -16.75 -31.86
N GLU A 115 2.23 -16.95 -33.03
CA GLU A 115 0.95 -17.62 -33.18
C GLU A 115 1.15 -19.13 -33.32
N ASN A 116 0.42 -19.93 -32.55
CA ASN A 116 0.40 -21.38 -32.72
C ASN A 116 -0.40 -21.78 -33.96
N HIS A 117 0.22 -22.51 -34.89
CA HIS A 117 -0.36 -22.90 -36.19
C HIS A 117 -1.69 -23.65 -36.11
N LEU A 118 -1.98 -24.39 -35.03
CA LEU A 118 -3.22 -25.16 -34.93
C LEU A 118 -4.42 -24.32 -34.45
N MET A 119 -4.21 -23.47 -33.43
CA MET A 119 -5.29 -22.84 -32.67
C MET A 119 -5.22 -21.30 -32.64
N GLY A 120 -4.15 -20.69 -33.14
CA GLY A 120 -3.97 -19.24 -33.10
C GLY A 120 -3.57 -18.68 -31.72
N TRP A 121 -3.20 -19.54 -30.76
CA TRP A 121 -2.84 -19.09 -29.42
C TRP A 121 -1.49 -18.38 -29.40
N ALA A 122 -1.40 -17.31 -28.59
CA ALA A 122 -0.17 -16.59 -28.34
C ALA A 122 0.80 -17.46 -27.53
N SER A 123 1.77 -18.04 -28.22
CA SER A 123 2.84 -18.86 -27.64
C SER A 123 4.05 -17.97 -27.32
N THR A 124 4.88 -18.40 -26.38
CA THR A 124 6.04 -17.63 -25.90
C THR A 124 7.19 -18.58 -25.57
N SER A 125 8.44 -18.17 -25.86
CA SER A 125 9.61 -18.97 -25.53
C SER A 125 10.04 -18.58 -24.14
N VAL A 126 9.89 -19.53 -23.22
CA VAL A 126 10.27 -19.35 -21.82
C VAL A 126 11.77 -19.57 -21.62
N PHE A 127 12.48 -20.08 -22.63
CA PHE A 127 13.94 -20.17 -22.67
C PHE A 127 14.43 -19.39 -23.88
#